data_AF-A0A2M7JXC1-F1
#
_entry.id   AF-A0A2M7JXC1-F1
#
_cell.length_a   1.000
_cell.length_b   1.000
_cell.length_c   1.000
_cell.angle_alpha   90.00
_cell.angle_beta   90.00
_cell.angle_gamma   90.00
#
_symmetry.space_group_name_H-M   'P 1'
#
loop_
_entity.id
_entity.type
_entity.pdbx_description
1 polymer ?
#
loop_
_entity_poly.entity_id
_entity_poly.type
_entity_poly.pdbx_seq_one_letter_code
_entity_poly.pdbx_strand_id
1 'polypeptide(L)' 'MYLTGAEGSGSSSTKEFKQFLNIARRSTFENANIMILLHKRSLLSDESLDSMLKKLDALCRQITSFSNSLGRGY' A
#
# COMPACT_ATOMS: atom_id res chain seq x y z
N MET A 1 -9.51 7.35 -38.25
CA MET A 1 -8.44 8.09 -37.56
C MET A 1 -8.48 7.68 -36.10
N TYR A 2 -7.58 6.78 -35.71
CA TYR A 2 -7.51 6.16 -34.39
C TYR A 2 -6.88 7.16 -33.39
N LEU A 3 -7.65 7.64 -32.40
CA LEU A 3 -7.15 8.53 -31.32
C LEU A 3 -7.26 7.93 -29.91
N THR A 4 -7.67 6.68 -29.74
CA THR A 4 -7.91 6.08 -28.40
C THR A 4 -6.71 5.33 -27.81
N GLY A 5 -5.52 5.40 -28.40
CA GLY A 5 -4.33 4.67 -27.92
C GLY A 5 -3.42 5.43 -26.96
N ALA A 6 -3.27 6.75 -27.14
CA ALA A 6 -2.30 7.55 -26.39
C ALA A 6 -2.91 8.33 -25.21
N GLU A 7 -4.16 8.80 -25.32
CA GLU A 7 -4.83 9.57 -24.26
C GLU A 7 -5.48 8.66 -23.19
N GLY A 8 -5.78 7.39 -23.52
CA GLY A 8 -6.44 6.44 -22.62
C GLY A 8 -5.51 5.50 -21.84
N SER A 9 -4.31 5.21 -22.36
CA SER A 9 -3.42 4.18 -21.80
C SER A 9 -2.65 4.66 -20.56
N GLY A 10 -2.31 5.94 -20.46
CA GLY A 10 -1.64 6.50 -19.27
C GLY A 10 -2.55 6.66 -18.05
N SER A 11 -3.83 6.92 -18.28
CA SER A 11 -4.82 7.24 -17.23
C SER A 11 -5.39 5.99 -16.55
N SER A 12 -5.68 4.93 -17.32
CA SER A 12 -6.19 3.66 -16.77
C SER A 12 -5.16 3.00 -15.86
N SER A 13 -3.92 2.83 -16.34
CA SER A 13 -2.87 2.16 -15.57
C SER A 13 -2.54 2.91 -14.29
N THR A 14 -2.53 4.25 -14.29
CA THR A 14 -2.25 5.00 -13.06
C THR A 14 -3.39 4.88 -12.02
N LYS A 15 -4.66 4.89 -12.47
CA LYS A 15 -5.81 4.69 -11.57
C LYS A 15 -5.87 3.26 -11.03
N GLU A 16 -5.70 2.26 -11.88
CA GLU A 16 -5.66 0.86 -11.47
C GLU A 16 -4.48 0.59 -10.54
N PHE A 17 -3.32 1.18 -10.81
CA PHE A 17 -2.16 1.06 -9.93
C PHE A 17 -2.40 1.70 -8.56
N LYS A 18 -3.03 2.89 -8.51
CA LYS A 18 -3.48 3.50 -7.24
C LYS A 18 -4.50 2.62 -6.52
N GLN A 19 -5.38 1.93 -7.25
CA GLN A 19 -6.32 0.95 -6.68
C GLN A 19 -5.58 -0.22 -6.04
N PHE A 20 -4.58 -0.79 -6.71
CA PHE A 20 -3.72 -1.85 -6.15
C PHE A 20 -2.99 -1.41 -4.89
N LEU A 21 -2.42 -0.21 -4.88
CA LEU A 21 -1.75 0.35 -3.69
C LEU A 21 -2.73 0.57 -2.54
N ASN A 22 -3.96 1.00 -2.82
CA ASN A 22 -5.01 1.11 -1.81
C ASN A 22 -5.43 -0.26 -1.24
N ILE A 23 -5.52 -1.30 -2.06
CA ILE A 23 -5.79 -2.67 -1.61
C ILE A 23 -4.65 -3.18 -0.73
N ALA A 24 -3.40 -3.02 -1.16
CA ALA A 24 -2.23 -3.38 -0.37
C ALA A 24 -2.20 -2.65 0.98
N ARG A 25 -2.54 -1.36 1.01
CA ARG A 25 -2.62 -0.57 2.24
C ARG A 25 -3.73 -1.09 3.16
N ARG A 26 -4.92 -1.41 2.64
CA ARG A 26 -6.02 -1.97 3.44
C ARG A 26 -5.66 -3.33 4.03
N SER A 27 -5.06 -4.21 3.24
CA SER A 27 -4.57 -5.51 3.70
C SER A 27 -3.49 -5.38 4.79
N THR A 28 -2.60 -4.40 4.67
CA THR A 28 -1.59 -4.05 5.68
C THR A 28 -2.25 -3.66 7.02
N PHE A 29 -3.33 -2.87 6.99
CA PHE A 29 -4.09 -2.51 8.19
C PHE A 29 -4.86 -3.69 8.79
N GLU A 30 -5.45 -4.56 7.98
CA GLU A 30 -6.12 -5.77 8.46
C GLU A 30 -5.13 -6.72 9.15
N ASN A 31 -3.94 -6.91 8.58
CA ASN A 31 -2.87 -7.67 9.22
C ASN A 31 -2.42 -7.03 10.55
N ALA A 32 -2.31 -5.70 10.61
CA ALA A 32 -2.00 -5.00 11.86
C ALA A 32 -3.08 -5.22 12.94
N ASN A 33 -4.37 -5.22 12.55
CA ASN A 33 -5.46 -5.48 13.49
C ASN A 33 -5.42 -6.90 14.05
N ILE A 34 -5.14 -7.91 13.22
CA ILE A 34 -4.96 -9.30 13.67
C ILE A 34 -3.77 -9.42 14.61
N MET A 35 -2.65 -8.77 14.28
CA MET A 35 -1.45 -8.70 15.12
C MET A 35 -1.73 -8.09 16.49
N ILE A 36 -2.49 -6.98 16.55
CA ILE A 36 -2.91 -6.35 17.81
C ILE A 36 -3.81 -7.32 18.61
N LEU A 37 -4.73 -8.03 17.95
CA LEU A 37 -5.59 -9.01 18.61
C LEU A 37 -4.79 -10.19 19.18
N LEU A 38 -3.79 -10.70 18.44
CA LEU A 38 -2.90 -11.77 18.89
C LEU A 38 -2.03 -11.31 20.07
N HIS A 39 -1.52 -10.08 20.01
CA HIS A 39 -0.78 -9.48 21.10
C HIS A 39 -1.66 -9.30 22.36
N LYS A 40 -2.91 -8.84 22.22
CA LYS A 40 -3.87 -8.77 23.35
C LYS A 40 -4.23 -10.13 23.96
N ARG A 41 -3.97 -11.23 23.23
CA ARG A 41 -4.11 -12.61 23.73
C ARG A 41 -2.81 -13.17 24.30
N SER A 42 -1.78 -12.35 24.44
CA SER A 42 -0.43 -12.72 24.86
C SER A 42 0.22 -13.79 23.96
N LEU A 43 -0.22 -13.90 22.71
CA LEU A 43 0.32 -14.82 21.70
C LEU A 43 1.47 -14.19 20.89
N LEU A 44 1.75 -12.91 21.11
CA LEU A 44 2.75 -12.13 20.38
C LEU A 44 3.48 -11.19 21.34
N SER A 45 4.81 -11.17 21.31
CA SER A 45 5.61 -10.27 22.15
C SER A 45 5.59 -8.83 21.65
N ASP A 46 5.78 -7.87 22.57
CA ASP A 46 5.89 -6.44 22.22
C ASP A 46 6.97 -6.17 21.18
N GLU A 47 8.11 -6.85 21.29
CA GLU A 47 9.22 -6.75 20.33
C GLU A 47 8.82 -7.20 18.92
N SER A 48 8.04 -8.28 18.83
CA SER A 48 7.54 -8.79 17.54
C SER A 48 6.53 -7.83 16.92
N LEU A 49 5.65 -7.25 17.75
CA LEU A 49 4.67 -6.26 17.33
C LEU A 49 5.35 -4.99 16.81
N ASP A 50 6.28 -4.43 17.58
CA ASP A 50 7.02 -3.21 17.21
C ASP A 50 7.85 -3.41 15.93
N SER A 51 8.53 -4.55 15.80
CA SER A 51 9.29 -4.90 14.59
C SER A 51 8.39 -4.99 13.35
N MET A 52 7.20 -5.56 13.47
CA MET A 52 6.25 -5.64 12.36
C MET A 52 5.62 -4.29 12.04
N LEU A 53 5.26 -3.48 13.05
CA LEU A 53 4.74 -2.12 12.82
C LEU A 53 5.77 -1.24 12.10
N LYS A 54 7.06 -1.34 12.44
CA LYS A 54 8.14 -0.65 11.71
C LYS A 54 8.23 -1.08 10.24
N LYS A 55 8.07 -2.38 9.95
CA LYS A 55 8.04 -2.87 8.56
C LYS A 55 6.83 -2.35 7.80
N LEU A 56 5.66 -2.31 8.44
CA LEU A 56 4.43 -1.77 7.84
C LEU A 56 4.57 -0.25 7.55
N ASP A 57 5.18 0.52 8.47
CA ASP A 57 5.46 1.95 8.22
C ASP A 57 6.42 2.15 7.03
N ALA A 58 7.50 1.36 6.97
CA ALA A 58 8.44 1.41 5.86
C ALA A 58 7.77 1.08 4.51
N LEU A 59 6.91 0.05 4.48
CA LEU A 59 6.13 -0.31 3.29
C LEU A 59 5.17 0.82 2.88
N CYS A 60 4.46 1.42 3.83
CA CYS A 60 3.58 2.56 3.57
C CYS A 60 4.37 3.74 2.95
N ARG A 61 5.54 4.07 3.48
CA ARG A 61 6.40 5.13 2.92
C ARG A 61 6.86 4.81 1.51
N GLN A 62 7.25 3.56 1.22
CA GLN A 62 7.64 3.14 -0.13
C GLN A 62 6.47 3.25 -1.11
N ILE A 63 5.29 2.79 -0.71
CA ILE A 63 4.05 2.90 -1.48
C ILE A 63 3.71 4.37 -1.77
N THR A 64 3.79 5.24 -0.77
CA THR A 64 3.52 6.68 -0.94
C THR A 64 4.55 7.34 -1.85
N SER A 65 5.85 7.03 -1.67
CA SER A 65 6.92 7.56 -2.52
C SER A 65 6.74 7.13 -3.99
N PHE A 66 6.41 5.85 -4.21
CA PHE A 66 6.14 5.32 -5.54
C PHE A 66 4.87 5.90 -6.17
N SER A 67 3.81 6.10 -5.38
CA SER A 67 2.59 6.77 -5.85
C SER A 67 2.86 8.22 -6.28
N ASN A 68 3.71 8.92 -5.53
CA ASN A 68 4.12 10.29 -5.85
C ASN A 68 5.02 10.36 -7.09
N SER A 69 5.85 9.35 -7.37
CA SER A 69 6.66 9.32 -8.61
C SER A 69 5.80 9.11 -9.86
N LEU A 70 4.68 8.40 -9.76
CA LEU A 70 3.75 8.18 -10.87
C LEU A 70 2.96 9.44 -11.27
N GLY A 71 2.81 10.43 -10.37
CA GLY A 71 2.07 11.67 -10.63
C GLY A 71 2.89 12.82 -11.21
N ARG A 72 4.22 12.66 -11.36
CA ARG A 72 5.15 13.74 -11.73
C ARG A 72 5.61 13.72 -13.21
N GLY A 73 4.96 12.93 -14.06
CA GLY A 73 5.37 12.70 -15.45
C GLY A 73 4.29 12.90 -16.51
N TYR A 74 3.40 13.88 -16.32
CA TYR A 74 2.50 14.41 -17.36
C TYR A 74 2.45 15.93 -17.27
#